data_AF-A0A2K3JP69-F1
#
_entry.id   AF-A0A2K3JP69-F1
#
_cell.length_a   1.000
_cell.length_b   1.000
_cell.length_c   1.000
_cell.angle_alpha   90.00
_cell.angle_beta   90.00
_cell.angle_gamma   90.00
#
_symmetry.space_group_name_H-M   'P 1'
#
loop_
_entity.id
_entity.type
_entity.pdbx_description
1 polymer ?
#
loop_
_entity_poly.entity_id
_entity_poly.type
_entity_poly.pdbx_seq_one_letter_code
_entity_poly.pdbx_strand_id
1 'polypeptide(L)'
;RYEFQMQYGSIGWSVGATLGYAQAVPEKRVIACIGDGSFQVTAQDVSTMLRCGQKTIIFLINNGGYTIEVFCEEELVEAIATATGPEKESLCFIEVIVHKDDTSKELLEWGSRVSAANSRPPNPQ
;
A
#
# COMPACT_ATOMS: atom_id res chain seq x y z
N ARG A 1 -7.48 -0.80 13.95
CA ARG A 1 -6.66 0.42 14.16
C ARG A 1 -5.98 0.71 12.83
N TYR A 2 -5.93 1.97 12.43
CA TYR A 2 -5.28 2.41 11.20
C TYR A 2 -4.03 3.21 11.54
N GLU A 3 -3.00 3.07 10.72
CA GLU A 3 -1.75 3.82 10.85
C GLU A 3 -1.56 4.66 9.59
N PHE A 4 -1.18 5.93 9.78
CA PHE A 4 -0.97 6.88 8.68
C PHE A 4 0.22 7.78 8.99
N GLN A 5 1.03 8.11 7.98
CA GLN A 5 2.17 9.02 8.12
C GLN A 5 1.91 10.36 7.42
N MET A 6 0.77 11.02 7.69
CA MET A 6 0.36 12.22 6.94
C MET A 6 1.26 13.44 7.17
N GLN A 7 1.87 13.57 8.35
CA GLN A 7 2.70 14.76 8.67
C GLN A 7 4.07 14.72 7.99
N TYR A 8 4.72 13.55 7.99
CA TYR A 8 6.04 13.39 7.36
C TYR A 8 5.94 13.02 5.88
N GLY A 9 4.93 12.22 5.50
CA GLY A 9 4.57 11.98 4.10
C GLY A 9 5.64 11.29 3.26
N SER A 10 6.46 10.40 3.86
CA SER A 10 7.51 9.71 3.11
C SER A 10 6.95 8.51 2.36
N ILE A 11 7.06 8.53 1.03
CA ILE A 11 6.90 7.32 0.22
C ILE A 11 7.89 6.24 0.68
N GLY A 12 7.48 4.97 0.64
CA GLY A 12 8.24 3.85 1.18
C GLY A 12 8.13 3.61 2.69
N TRP A 13 7.59 4.55 3.48
CA TRP A 13 7.43 4.34 4.92
C TRP A 13 6.62 3.08 5.26
N SER A 14 5.59 2.78 4.47
CA SER A 14 4.60 1.74 4.79
C SER A 14 5.18 0.33 4.81
N VAL A 15 6.19 -0.02 4.00
CA VAL A 15 6.76 -1.39 4.01
C VAL A 15 7.50 -1.63 5.33
N GLY A 16 8.41 -0.73 5.70
CA GLY A 16 9.16 -0.82 6.96
C GLY A 16 8.27 -0.67 8.19
N ALA A 17 7.26 0.21 8.14
CA ALA A 17 6.27 0.34 9.20
C ALA A 17 5.46 -0.96 9.38
N THR A 18 5.06 -1.59 8.29
CA THR A 18 4.36 -2.88 8.31
C THR A 18 5.22 -3.97 8.94
N LEU A 19 6.51 -4.04 8.59
CA LEU A 19 7.46 -4.99 9.16
C LEU A 19 7.53 -4.82 10.69
N GLY A 20 7.78 -3.60 11.16
CA GLY A 20 7.88 -3.34 12.60
C GLY A 20 6.56 -3.57 13.35
N TYR A 21 5.45 -3.10 12.77
CA TYR A 21 4.13 -3.23 13.38
C TYR A 21 3.72 -4.70 13.52
N ALA A 22 3.90 -5.51 12.49
CA ALA A 22 3.56 -6.93 12.54
C ALA A 22 4.42 -7.73 13.54
N GLN A 23 5.65 -7.28 13.84
CA GLN A 23 6.44 -7.87 14.95
C GLN A 23 5.92 -7.46 16.33
N ALA A 24 5.37 -6.25 16.46
CA ALA A 24 4.85 -5.74 17.72
C ALA A 24 3.50 -6.34 18.11
N VAL A 25 2.74 -6.87 17.15
CA VAL A 25 1.42 -7.50 17.37
C VAL A 25 1.32 -8.88 16.70
N PRO A 26 2.13 -9.87 17.13
CA PRO A 26 2.21 -11.18 16.47
C PRO A 26 0.88 -11.97 16.48
N GLU A 27 -0.05 -11.63 17.38
CA GLU A 27 -1.38 -12.21 17.47
C GLU A 27 -2.36 -11.64 16.43
N LYS A 28 -2.01 -10.53 15.77
CA LYS A 28 -2.83 -9.87 14.77
C LYS A 28 -2.24 -10.07 13.38
N ARG A 29 -3.14 -10.27 12.42
CA ARG A 29 -2.76 -10.23 11.02
C ARG A 29 -2.80 -8.80 10.51
N VAL A 30 -1.64 -8.27 10.16
CA VAL A 30 -1.51 -6.91 9.63
C VAL A 30 -1.89 -6.90 8.15
N ILE A 31 -2.61 -5.85 7.75
CA ILE A 31 -2.94 -5.57 6.35
C ILE A 31 -2.26 -4.26 5.98
N ALA A 32 -1.59 -4.24 4.83
CA ALA A 32 -0.97 -3.06 4.27
C ALA A 32 -1.49 -2.79 2.86
N CYS A 33 -1.88 -1.54 2.58
CA CYS A 33 -2.20 -1.09 1.22
C CYS A 33 -1.10 -0.14 0.77
N ILE A 34 -0.38 -0.50 -0.28
CA ILE A 34 0.84 0.19 -0.70
C ILE A 34 0.79 0.38 -2.21
N GLY A 35 0.97 1.61 -2.70
CA GLY A 35 1.15 1.86 -4.13
C GLY A 35 2.49 1.35 -4.63
N ASP A 36 2.53 0.85 -5.86
CA ASP A 36 3.72 0.35 -6.57
C ASP A 36 4.96 1.26 -6.44
N GLY A 37 4.82 2.57 -6.66
CA GLY A 37 5.92 3.52 -6.55
C GLY A 37 6.46 3.65 -5.13
N SER A 38 5.59 3.58 -4.10
CA SER A 38 6.03 3.57 -2.70
C SER A 38 6.70 2.24 -2.34
N PHE A 39 6.19 1.12 -2.86
CA PHE A 39 6.74 -0.19 -2.59
C PHE A 39 8.19 -0.31 -3.07
N GLN A 40 8.51 0.20 -4.27
CA GLN A 40 9.86 0.13 -4.85
C GLN A 40 10.95 0.79 -3.99
N VAL A 41 10.62 1.80 -3.20
CA VAL A 41 11.60 2.52 -2.35
C VAL A 41 12.17 1.63 -1.24
N THR A 42 11.37 0.67 -0.75
CA THR A 42 11.68 -0.12 0.46
C THR A 42 11.28 -1.60 0.34
N ALA A 43 11.16 -2.12 -0.89
CA ALA A 43 10.69 -3.49 -1.15
C ALA A 43 11.54 -4.57 -0.46
N GLN A 44 12.83 -4.30 -0.22
CA GLN A 44 13.77 -5.21 0.45
C GLN A 44 13.32 -5.65 1.85
N ASP A 45 12.50 -4.86 2.54
CA ASP A 45 12.00 -5.20 3.87
C ASP A 45 11.09 -6.42 3.86
N VAL A 46 10.46 -6.74 2.72
CA VAL A 46 9.69 -7.97 2.50
C VAL A 46 10.55 -9.22 2.74
N SER A 47 11.84 -9.19 2.37
CA SER A 47 12.75 -10.30 2.66
C SER A 47 12.87 -10.56 4.17
N THR A 48 12.86 -9.50 4.98
CA THR A 48 12.86 -9.64 6.44
C THR A 48 11.52 -10.12 6.95
N MET A 49 10.39 -9.68 6.38
CA MET A 49 9.05 -10.19 6.73
C MET A 49 8.99 -11.72 6.55
N LEU A 50 9.47 -12.21 5.41
CA LEU A 50 9.58 -13.65 5.11
C LEU A 50 10.47 -14.36 6.13
N ARG A 51 11.67 -13.85 6.38
CA ARG A 51 12.61 -14.43 7.35
C ARG A 51 12.03 -14.49 8.77
N CYS A 52 11.18 -13.54 9.13
CA CYS A 52 10.52 -13.48 10.44
C CYS A 52 9.21 -14.29 10.50
N GLY A 53 8.80 -14.97 9.41
CA GLY A 53 7.56 -15.76 9.38
C GLY A 53 6.30 -14.90 9.55
N GLN A 54 6.32 -13.65 9.07
CA GLN A 54 5.16 -12.77 9.18
C GLN A 54 4.01 -13.24 8.28
N LYS A 55 2.79 -12.98 8.74
CA LYS A 55 1.54 -13.43 8.09
C LYS A 55 0.79 -12.27 7.42
N THR A 56 1.48 -11.17 7.16
CA THR A 56 0.88 -9.93 6.67
C THR A 56 0.20 -10.15 5.32
N ILE A 57 -0.90 -9.44 5.06
CA ILE A 57 -1.46 -9.31 3.70
C ILE A 57 -1.05 -7.94 3.16
N ILE A 58 -0.33 -7.91 2.04
CA ILE A 58 0.04 -6.69 1.34
C ILE A 58 -0.80 -6.60 0.07
N PHE A 59 -1.66 -5.59 0.00
CA PHE A 59 -2.30 -5.15 -1.25
C PHE A 59 -1.35 -4.17 -1.93
N LEU A 60 -0.72 -4.62 -3.02
CA LEU A 60 0.08 -3.77 -3.89
C LEU A 60 -0.86 -3.15 -4.93
N ILE A 61 -1.09 -1.85 -4.84
CA ILE A 61 -1.89 -1.13 -5.83
C ILE A 61 -0.95 -0.75 -6.97
N ASN A 62 -1.03 -1.50 -8.06
CA ASN A 62 -0.22 -1.28 -9.25
C ASN A 62 -1.06 -0.57 -10.32
N ASN A 63 -0.63 0.63 -10.70
CA ASN A 63 -1.28 1.44 -11.72
C ASN A 63 -0.31 1.85 -12.86
N GLY A 64 0.80 1.11 -13.02
CA GLY A 64 1.85 1.43 -14.00
C GLY A 64 2.97 0.40 -14.24
N GLY A 65 2.89 -0.86 -13.79
CA GLY A 65 3.85 -1.95 -14.07
C GLY A 65 3.23 -3.17 -14.77
N TYR A 66 3.93 -3.75 -15.75
CA TYR A 66 3.53 -4.97 -16.50
C TYR A 66 4.01 -6.26 -15.80
N THR A 67 3.16 -6.96 -15.04
CA THR A 67 3.31 -8.40 -14.68
C THR A 67 2.04 -8.92 -13.96
N ILE A 68 1.89 -10.26 -13.95
CA ILE A 68 0.77 -11.12 -13.47
C ILE A 68 -0.20 -10.47 -12.46
N GLU A 69 -1.48 -10.60 -12.77
CA GLU A 69 -2.44 -9.51 -12.68
C GLU A 69 -3.73 -10.01 -12.01
N VAL A 70 -4.26 -9.26 -11.05
CA VAL A 70 -5.69 -9.30 -10.71
C VAL A 70 -6.34 -8.12 -11.41
N PHE A 71 -7.19 -8.40 -12.38
CA PHE A 71 -7.82 -7.38 -13.22
C PHE A 71 -9.29 -7.14 -12.88
N CYS A 72 -9.96 -8.14 -12.31
CA CYS A 72 -11.38 -8.08 -12.05
C CYS A 72 -11.72 -8.27 -10.56
N GLU A 73 -12.93 -7.84 -10.20
CA GLU A 73 -13.44 -7.93 -8.83
C GLU A 73 -13.46 -9.37 -8.33
N GLU A 74 -13.85 -10.31 -9.19
CA GLU A 74 -13.95 -11.73 -8.86
C GLU A 74 -12.60 -12.33 -8.45
N GLU A 75 -11.54 -12.02 -9.20
CA GLU A 75 -10.17 -12.46 -8.91
C GLU A 75 -9.66 -11.86 -7.59
N LEU A 76 -10.00 -10.60 -7.30
CA LEU A 76 -9.64 -9.96 -6.03
C LEU A 76 -10.35 -10.63 -4.85
N VAL A 77 -11.64 -10.94 -5.00
CA VAL A 77 -12.43 -11.65 -3.98
C VAL A 77 -11.83 -13.03 -3.72
N GLU A 78 -11.44 -13.77 -4.76
CA GLU A 78 -10.80 -15.07 -4.64
C GLU A 78 -9.41 -14.98 -3.97
N ALA A 79 -8.61 -13.99 -4.34
CA ALA A 79 -7.31 -13.74 -3.73
C ALA A 79 -7.44 -13.43 -2.22
N ILE A 80 -8.42 -12.61 -1.83
CA ILE A 80 -8.72 -12.31 -0.43
C ILE A 80 -9.20 -13.57 0.30
N ALA A 81 -10.10 -14.36 -0.31
CA ALA A 81 -10.57 -15.61 0.29
C ALA A 81 -9.41 -16.60 0.51
N THR A 82 -8.50 -16.69 -0.45
CA THR A 82 -7.28 -17.53 -0.35
C THR A 82 -6.37 -17.03 0.76
N ALA A 83 -6.06 -15.73 0.77
CA ALA A 83 -5.21 -15.12 1.78
C ALA A 83 -5.80 -15.31 3.18
N THR A 84 -7.11 -15.10 3.37
CA THR A 84 -7.78 -15.18 4.67
C THR A 84 -8.15 -16.59 5.11
N GLY A 85 -8.12 -17.58 4.21
CA GLY A 85 -8.43 -18.98 4.48
C GLY A 85 -7.19 -19.87 4.41
N PRO A 86 -6.97 -20.60 3.30
CA PRO A 86 -5.85 -21.54 3.15
C PRO A 86 -4.47 -20.94 3.49
N GLU A 87 -4.21 -19.71 3.07
CA GLU A 87 -2.91 -19.04 3.23
C GLU A 87 -2.87 -18.12 4.46
N LYS A 88 -3.71 -18.37 5.47
CA LYS A 88 -3.81 -17.50 6.64
C LYS A 88 -2.54 -17.42 7.49
N GLU A 89 -1.70 -18.45 7.40
CA GLU A 89 -0.44 -18.56 8.12
C GLU A 89 0.76 -18.08 7.28
N SER A 90 0.51 -17.51 6.09
CA SER A 90 1.51 -17.08 5.12
C SER A 90 1.54 -15.56 4.98
N LEU A 91 2.70 -15.03 4.57
CA LEU A 91 2.81 -13.70 3.99
C LEU A 91 2.12 -13.73 2.63
N CYS A 92 1.10 -12.89 2.43
CA CYS A 92 0.36 -12.81 1.18
C CYS A 92 0.62 -11.49 0.47
N PHE A 93 0.89 -11.58 -0.83
CA PHE A 93 1.02 -10.43 -1.71
C PHE A 93 -0.11 -10.50 -2.74
N ILE A 94 -0.98 -9.49 -2.76
CA ILE A 94 -2.10 -9.37 -3.69
C ILE A 94 -1.83 -8.13 -4.53
N GLU A 95 -1.40 -8.36 -5.77
CA GLU A 95 -1.18 -7.30 -6.75
C GLU A 95 -2.51 -6.94 -7.41
N VAL A 96 -2.97 -5.71 -7.16
CA VAL A 96 -4.24 -5.17 -7.66
C VAL A 96 -3.92 -4.22 -8.81
N ILE A 97 -4.31 -4.61 -10.02
CA ILE A 97 -4.08 -3.80 -11.21
C ILE A 97 -5.25 -2.83 -11.37
N VAL A 98 -4.94 -1.53 -11.39
CA VAL A 98 -5.93 -0.48 -11.64
C VAL A 98 -5.47 0.43 -12.76
N HIS A 99 -6.41 1.09 -13.44
CA HIS A 99 -6.06 2.07 -14.45
C HIS A 99 -5.36 3.27 -13.79
N LYS A 100 -4.36 3.88 -14.46
CA LYS A 100 -3.58 5.02 -13.92
C LYS A 100 -4.44 6.21 -13.46
N ASP A 101 -5.59 6.41 -14.11
CA ASP A 101 -6.53 7.50 -13.82
C ASP A 101 -7.70 7.05 -12.93
N ASP A 102 -7.74 5.78 -12.52
CA ASP A 102 -8.73 5.26 -11.59
C ASP A 102 -8.29 5.57 -10.15
N THR A 103 -8.72 6.72 -9.66
CA THR A 103 -8.40 7.20 -8.33
C THR A 103 -9.59 7.91 -7.70
N SER A 104 -9.54 8.14 -6.38
CA SER A 104 -10.66 8.72 -5.65
C SER A 104 -10.89 10.18 -6.04
N LYS A 105 -12.15 10.62 -6.03
CA LYS A 105 -12.52 12.02 -6.32
C LYS A 105 -11.92 12.95 -5.27
N GLU A 106 -11.85 12.48 -4.02
CA GLU A 106 -11.26 13.18 -2.90
C GLU A 106 -9.78 13.47 -3.13
N LEU A 107 -9.02 12.54 -3.73
CA LEU A 107 -7.62 12.77 -4.07
C LEU A 107 -7.47 13.89 -5.10
N LEU A 108 -8.31 13.88 -6.14
CA LEU A 108 -8.27 14.89 -7.20
C LEU A 108 -8.61 16.29 -6.65
N GLU A 109 -9.67 16.40 -5.85
CA GLU A 109 -10.09 17.65 -5.25
C GLU A 109 -9.06 18.19 -4.26
N TRP A 110 -8.56 17.32 -3.37
CA TRP A 110 -7.54 17.71 -2.38
C TRP A 110 -6.23 18.09 -3.05
N GLY A 111 -5.76 17.28 -4.01
CA GLY A 111 -4.52 17.52 -4.75
C GLY A 111 -4.53 18.84 -5.51
N SER A 112 -5.68 19.19 -6.11
CA SER A 112 -5.87 20.50 -6.76
C SER A 112 -5.70 21.66 -5.78
N ARG A 113 -6.30 21.58 -4.58
CA ARG A 113 -6.18 22.62 -3.55
C ARG A 113 -4.76 22.76 -3.02
N VAL A 114 -4.07 21.63 -2.78
CA VAL A 114 -2.68 21.62 -2.33
C VAL A 114 -1.75 22.22 -3.39
N SER A 115 -1.94 21.85 -4.66
CA SER A 115 -1.17 22.42 -5.77
C SER A 115 -1.37 23.93 -5.86
N ALA A 116 -2.61 24.43 -5.79
CA ALA A 116 -2.90 25.86 -5.81
C ALA A 116 -2.23 26.61 -4.64
N ALA A 117 -2.22 26.02 -3.45
CA ALA A 117 -1.57 26.62 -2.28
C ALA A 117 -0.03 26.64 -2.42
N ASN A 118 0.57 25.55 -2.90
CA ASN A 118 2.02 25.41 -3.06
C ASN A 118 2.58 26.28 -4.20
N SER A 119 1.80 26.49 -5.25
CA SER A 119 2.20 27.25 -6.45
C SER A 119 1.74 28.71 -6.43
N ARG A 120 1.22 29.21 -5.30
CA ARG A 120 0.81 30.62 -5.17
C ARG A 120 2.01 31.56 -5.40
N PRO A 121 1.83 32.73 -6.05
CA PRO A 121 2.91 33.68 -6.22
C PRO A 121 3.42 34.18 -4.86
N PRO A 122 4.70 34.56 -4.75
CA PRO A 122 5.21 35.26 -3.58
C PRO A 122 4.36 36.49 -3.27
N ASN A 123 4.08 36.73 -1.99
CA ASN A 123 3.36 37.93 -1.56
C ASN A 123 4.28 39.15 -1.79
N PRO A 124 3.89 40.15 -2.60
CA PRO A 124 4.75 41.31 -2.90
C PRO A 124 4.88 42.33 -1.75
N GLN A 125 4.45 41.97 -0.53
CA GLN A 125 4.56 42.80 0.67
C GLN A 125 5.97 42.81 1.25
#